data_AF-A0A1I0YPF1-F1
#
_entry.id   AF-A0A1I0YPF1-F1
#
_cell.length_a   1.000
_cell.length_b   1.000
_cell.length_c   1.000
_cell.angle_alpha   90.00
_cell.angle_beta   90.00
_cell.angle_gamma   90.00
#
_symmetry.space_group_name_H-M   'P 1'
#
loop_
_entity.id
_entity.type
_entity.pdbx_description
1 polymer ?
#
loop_
_entity_poly.entity_id
_entity_poly.type
_entity_poly.pdbx_seq_one_letter_code
_entity_poly.pdbx_strand_id
1 'polypeptide(L)'
;MNQRQALDQATLEADRIGFFGKLPTHGDFVSTGFSRSVQDALDAWLQAGLAKAQHHFGERWEKDFRAMPAWRFIVERGLWGPMTMAGVIVPSRDRVGRSFPLVVATQLHDFAGDSRKLCLDDTWFIALEGLAETSAQRDFELDAFTANLKRLRSLRPGDFDFDDERGRGKPKAAAFWWRFDPEDRQTKGFRSNGVPQPVDFLELVMAGAAPAAPEPVAPQPIQPQPIQPQPIPPQPIEIEAVEEPEIPIDFDLEEMMAAAHADLALLLNPQTETAAAAPIPAAPAPGFRIADSHATHPGTRLSVNADATLVRAEPAIFAIADGLGDGSDAVEASRATIALLSDATLQDSIETLVQDIKGKLGRAHGLLQSAAASKGITPPCASIVTLAAVQDRFALVWAGDARAYLVRDGMMRCVTRDHVSIGLRRSLSRAIGLQGQLSPEVLIDNLQDGDRFLLCSNPLARTISERVIAELLLSLDLEEAAERLVQEALIANCRDNVSAVVIDIKTDNGR
;
A
#
# COMPACT_ATOMS: atom_id res chain seq x y z
N MET A 1 -35.44 -29.80 29.67
CA MET A 1 -35.01 -29.17 28.40
C MET A 1 -34.02 -28.01 28.60
N ASN A 2 -33.91 -27.40 29.79
CA ASN A 2 -33.00 -26.27 30.04
C ASN A 2 -31.56 -26.64 30.46
N GLN A 3 -31.24 -27.93 30.65
CA GLN A 3 -29.88 -28.34 31.03
C GLN A 3 -28.96 -28.56 29.82
N ARG A 4 -29.51 -28.86 28.63
CA ARG A 4 -28.69 -29.00 27.40
C ARG A 4 -28.29 -27.66 26.79
N GLN A 5 -29.13 -26.62 26.87
CA GLN A 5 -28.75 -25.27 26.41
C GLN A 5 -27.75 -24.57 27.33
N ALA A 6 -27.74 -24.87 28.63
CA ALA A 6 -26.71 -24.38 29.54
C ALA A 6 -25.36 -25.11 29.35
N LEU A 7 -25.37 -26.32 28.78
CA LEU A 7 -24.17 -27.09 28.43
C LEU A 7 -23.54 -26.63 27.10
N ASP A 8 -24.31 -26.03 26.19
CA ASP A 8 -23.79 -25.44 24.95
C ASP A 8 -23.21 -24.02 25.16
N GLN A 9 -23.61 -23.32 26.22
CA GLN A 9 -23.12 -21.96 26.54
C GLN A 9 -21.92 -21.95 27.51
N ALA A 10 -21.51 -23.12 28.01
CA ALA A 10 -20.39 -23.33 28.93
C ALA A 10 -19.41 -24.39 28.40
N THR A 11 -19.19 -24.45 27.09
CA THR A 11 -17.92 -24.99 26.61
C THR A 11 -16.88 -23.95 26.94
N LEU A 12 -16.16 -24.13 28.06
CA LEU A 12 -14.96 -23.38 28.39
C LEU A 12 -14.13 -23.20 27.10
N GLU A 13 -13.87 -21.96 26.69
CA GLU A 13 -12.98 -21.69 25.58
C GLU A 13 -11.58 -22.14 26.00
N ALA A 14 -11.28 -23.41 25.76
CA ALA A 14 -9.98 -23.99 26.07
C ALA A 14 -8.89 -23.19 25.34
N ASP A 15 -7.72 -23.06 25.96
CA ASP A 15 -6.56 -22.42 25.34
C ASP A 15 -6.28 -23.05 23.98
N ARG A 16 -6.52 -22.30 22.90
CA ARG A 16 -6.35 -22.75 21.52
C ARG A 16 -5.09 -22.13 20.95
N ILE A 17 -4.24 -23.00 20.42
CA ILE A 17 -3.11 -22.61 19.60
C ILE A 17 -3.63 -22.30 18.20
N GLY A 18 -3.32 -21.10 17.73
CA GLY A 18 -3.66 -20.56 16.44
C GLY A 18 -2.43 -20.02 15.72
N PHE A 19 -2.65 -19.56 14.51
CA PHE A 19 -1.62 -18.89 13.72
C PHE A 19 -2.24 -17.83 12.82
N PHE A 20 -1.38 -16.94 12.34
CA PHE A 20 -1.73 -15.76 11.58
C PHE A 20 -0.53 -15.27 10.77
N GLY A 21 -0.71 -15.06 9.47
CA GLY A 21 0.35 -14.51 8.62
C GLY A 21 0.28 -15.00 7.19
N LYS A 22 1.40 -14.89 6.48
CA LYS A 22 1.55 -15.47 5.13
C LYS A 22 2.22 -16.84 5.19
N LEU A 23 1.85 -17.69 4.25
CA LEU A 23 2.47 -19.00 4.04
C LEU A 23 2.86 -19.17 2.56
N PRO A 24 3.96 -19.87 2.25
CA PRO A 24 4.43 -20.01 0.86
C PRO A 24 3.44 -20.70 -0.07
N THR A 25 2.52 -21.51 0.46
CA THR A 25 1.50 -22.22 -0.31
C THR A 25 0.27 -21.36 -0.66
N HIS A 26 0.11 -20.20 -0.03
CA HIS A 26 -1.09 -19.37 -0.11
C HIS A 26 -0.78 -17.96 -0.66
N GLY A 27 -1.66 -17.45 -1.53
CA GLY A 27 -1.56 -16.07 -2.04
C GLY A 27 -2.02 -15.03 -1.02
N ASP A 28 -2.97 -15.41 -0.16
CA ASP A 28 -3.58 -14.57 0.87
C ASP A 28 -3.09 -14.92 2.27
N PHE A 29 -3.50 -14.11 3.24
CA PHE A 29 -3.28 -14.39 4.64
C PHE A 29 -4.09 -15.58 5.12
N VAL A 30 -3.45 -16.37 5.97
CA VAL A 30 -4.08 -17.48 6.66
C VAL A 30 -4.23 -17.13 8.13
N SER A 31 -5.34 -17.54 8.72
CA SER A 31 -5.62 -17.30 10.14
C SER A 31 -6.50 -18.41 10.67
N THR A 32 -6.15 -18.95 11.84
CA THR A 32 -6.94 -19.96 12.55
C THR A 32 -6.71 -19.79 14.05
N GLY A 33 -7.75 -19.93 14.86
CA GLY A 33 -7.64 -19.99 16.32
C GLY A 33 -7.53 -18.64 17.05
N PHE A 34 -7.50 -17.51 16.34
CA PHE A 34 -7.49 -16.16 16.95
C PHE A 34 -8.86 -15.47 16.87
N SER A 35 -9.20 -14.68 17.89
CA SER A 35 -10.36 -13.80 17.88
C SER A 35 -10.16 -12.64 16.89
N ARG A 36 -11.26 -12.02 16.40
CA ARG A 36 -11.16 -10.91 15.44
C ARG A 36 -10.39 -9.71 15.99
N SER A 37 -10.64 -9.34 17.24
CA SER A 37 -9.94 -8.21 17.89
C SER A 37 -8.43 -8.42 17.96
N VAL A 38 -7.99 -9.64 18.28
CA VAL A 38 -6.57 -10.01 18.30
C VAL A 38 -5.97 -9.98 16.90
N GLN A 39 -6.72 -10.49 15.89
CA GLN A 39 -6.28 -10.44 14.50
C GLN A 39 -6.09 -9.00 14.01
N ASP A 40 -7.02 -8.10 14.33
CA ASP A 40 -6.95 -6.70 13.93
C ASP A 40 -5.78 -5.97 14.62
N ALA A 41 -5.56 -6.23 15.92
CA ALA A 41 -4.45 -5.65 16.68
C ALA A 41 -3.07 -6.15 16.17
N LEU A 42 -2.94 -7.46 15.92
CA LEU A 42 -1.74 -8.05 15.33
C LEU A 42 -1.46 -7.51 13.93
N ASP A 43 -2.48 -7.42 13.08
CA ASP A 43 -2.33 -6.87 11.72
C ASP A 43 -1.81 -5.43 11.76
N ALA A 44 -2.47 -4.57 12.53
CA ALA A 44 -2.11 -3.16 12.63
C ALA A 44 -0.66 -2.99 13.12
N TRP A 45 -0.26 -3.77 14.14
CA TRP A 45 1.10 -3.73 14.66
C TRP A 45 2.14 -4.23 13.64
N LEU A 46 1.88 -5.38 13.00
CA LEU A 46 2.79 -5.96 12.02
C LEU A 46 2.93 -5.08 10.78
N GLN A 47 1.85 -4.52 10.25
CA GLN A 47 1.91 -3.61 9.10
C GLN A 47 2.75 -2.36 9.41
N ALA A 48 2.49 -1.73 10.56
CA ALA A 48 3.24 -0.55 10.96
C ALA A 48 4.72 -0.88 11.23
N GLY A 49 5.00 -2.04 11.84
CA GLY A 49 6.35 -2.55 12.05
C GLY A 49 7.10 -2.83 10.74
N LEU A 50 6.44 -3.50 9.80
CA LEU A 50 6.98 -3.79 8.46
C LEU A 50 7.30 -2.52 7.70
N ALA A 51 6.39 -1.54 7.68
CA ALA A 51 6.63 -0.25 7.03
C ALA A 51 7.83 0.47 7.65
N LYS A 52 7.97 0.42 8.98
CA LYS A 52 9.10 1.02 9.68
C LYS A 52 10.43 0.31 9.36
N ALA A 53 10.41 -1.02 9.29
CA ALA A 53 11.59 -1.80 8.95
C ALA A 53 11.99 -1.65 7.46
N GLN A 54 11.03 -1.60 6.54
CA GLN A 54 11.28 -1.26 5.14
C GLN A 54 11.94 0.11 4.99
N HIS A 55 11.44 1.10 5.73
CA HIS A 55 12.05 2.44 5.74
C HIS A 55 13.47 2.43 6.31
N HIS A 56 13.72 1.66 7.38
CA HIS A 56 15.03 1.60 8.03
C HIS A 56 16.10 0.86 7.21
N PHE A 57 15.76 -0.30 6.65
CA PHE A 57 16.73 -1.14 5.93
C PHE A 57 16.82 -0.84 4.43
N GLY A 58 15.87 -0.09 3.86
CA GLY A 58 15.83 0.26 2.44
C GLY A 58 15.91 -0.99 1.56
N GLU A 59 16.87 -1.03 0.63
CA GLU A 59 17.07 -2.16 -0.28
C GLU A 59 17.45 -3.48 0.41
N ARG A 60 18.03 -3.41 1.63
CA ARG A 60 18.40 -4.62 2.39
C ARG A 60 17.23 -5.27 3.13
N TRP A 61 16.09 -4.58 3.20
CA TRP A 61 14.92 -5.00 3.97
C TRP A 61 14.57 -6.49 3.81
N GLU A 62 14.42 -6.96 2.57
CA GLU A 62 14.00 -8.36 2.36
C GLU A 62 15.03 -9.37 2.86
N LYS A 63 16.32 -9.04 2.70
CA LYS A 63 17.42 -9.90 3.15
C LYS A 63 17.46 -9.96 4.68
N ASP A 64 17.44 -8.80 5.34
CA ASP A 64 17.52 -8.70 6.80
C ASP A 64 16.26 -9.27 7.46
N PHE A 65 15.08 -9.06 6.87
CA PHE A 65 13.84 -9.71 7.32
C PHE A 65 13.90 -11.23 7.21
N ARG A 66 14.37 -11.78 6.08
CA ARG A 66 14.48 -13.24 5.91
C ARG A 66 15.54 -13.86 6.82
N ALA A 67 16.50 -13.08 7.29
CA ALA A 67 17.51 -13.50 8.27
C ALA A 67 17.02 -13.34 9.73
N MET A 68 15.84 -12.77 9.95
CA MET A 68 15.26 -12.62 11.29
C MET A 68 15.13 -14.00 11.97
N PRO A 69 15.68 -14.19 13.18
CA PRO A 69 15.50 -15.43 13.91
C PRO A 69 14.05 -15.61 14.37
N ALA A 70 13.69 -16.82 14.80
CA ALA A 70 12.45 -17.02 15.53
C ALA A 70 12.49 -16.22 16.85
N TRP A 71 11.40 -15.51 17.13
CA TRP A 71 11.23 -14.74 18.35
C TRP A 71 10.04 -15.28 19.14
N ARG A 72 10.28 -15.59 20.41
CA ARG A 72 9.26 -15.94 21.39
C ARG A 72 8.69 -14.66 21.99
N PHE A 73 7.42 -14.70 22.32
CA PHE A 73 6.78 -13.56 22.96
C PHE A 73 5.71 -13.94 23.96
N ILE A 74 5.47 -13.03 24.89
CA ILE A 74 4.27 -12.98 25.72
C ILE A 74 3.75 -11.55 25.71
N VAL A 75 2.48 -11.37 25.37
CA VAL A 75 1.76 -10.09 25.44
C VAL A 75 0.66 -10.20 26.48
N GLU A 76 0.73 -9.38 27.52
CA GLU A 76 -0.22 -9.42 28.62
C GLU A 76 -1.63 -9.01 28.20
N ARG A 77 -2.61 -9.59 28.91
CA ARG A 77 -4.04 -9.24 28.76
C ARG A 77 -4.25 -7.72 28.77
N GLY A 78 -5.14 -7.26 27.91
CA GLY A 78 -5.50 -5.86 27.73
C GLY A 78 -4.65 -5.09 26.72
N LEU A 79 -3.58 -5.69 26.16
CA LEU A 79 -2.74 -5.02 25.17
C LEU A 79 -3.21 -5.25 23.73
N TRP A 80 -3.30 -6.50 23.28
CA TRP A 80 -3.86 -6.86 21.97
C TRP A 80 -5.28 -7.41 22.03
N GLY A 81 -5.72 -7.82 23.22
CA GLY A 81 -7.02 -8.42 23.43
C GLY A 81 -7.26 -8.70 24.91
N PRO A 82 -8.40 -9.29 25.26
CA PRO A 82 -8.77 -9.51 26.66
C PRO A 82 -7.94 -10.62 27.34
N MET A 83 -7.23 -11.45 26.56
CA MET A 83 -6.46 -12.60 27.03
C MET A 83 -4.95 -12.36 26.89
N THR A 84 -4.17 -13.01 27.75
CA THR A 84 -2.71 -13.05 27.59
C THR A 84 -2.38 -13.94 26.40
N MET A 85 -1.51 -13.46 25.51
CA MET A 85 -1.03 -14.22 24.36
C MET A 85 0.40 -14.65 24.57
N ALA A 86 0.72 -15.87 24.17
CA ALA A 86 2.09 -16.39 24.18
C ALA A 86 2.34 -17.18 22.89
N GLY A 87 3.49 -16.97 22.26
CA GLY A 87 3.75 -17.60 20.97
C GLY A 87 5.11 -17.29 20.39
N VAL A 88 5.25 -17.58 19.10
CA VAL A 88 6.44 -17.34 18.31
C VAL A 88 6.08 -16.52 17.07
N ILE A 89 7.02 -15.70 16.63
CA ILE A 89 6.98 -15.00 15.35
C ILE A 89 8.22 -15.38 14.54
N VAL A 90 8.01 -15.76 13.28
CA VAL A 90 9.07 -16.18 12.35
C VAL A 90 8.93 -15.43 11.03
N PRO A 91 10.03 -15.21 10.29
CA PRO A 91 9.91 -14.65 8.94
C PRO A 91 9.22 -15.65 8.02
N SER A 92 8.31 -15.15 7.18
CA SER A 92 7.62 -15.97 6.18
C SER A 92 7.45 -15.19 4.88
N ARG A 93 6.88 -15.85 3.88
CA ARG A 93 6.54 -15.28 2.58
C ARG A 93 5.25 -15.88 2.05
N ASP A 94 4.58 -15.15 1.17
CA ASP A 94 3.46 -15.72 0.42
C ASP A 94 3.92 -16.46 -0.85
N ARG A 95 2.96 -17.01 -1.59
CA ARG A 95 3.21 -17.75 -2.85
C ARG A 95 3.97 -16.94 -3.90
N VAL A 96 3.83 -15.61 -3.90
CA VAL A 96 4.51 -14.73 -4.86
C VAL A 96 5.84 -14.19 -4.31
N GLY A 97 6.25 -14.61 -3.12
CA GLY A 97 7.56 -14.30 -2.53
C GLY A 97 7.59 -13.04 -1.67
N ARG A 98 6.45 -12.38 -1.43
CA ARG A 98 6.40 -11.17 -0.59
C ARG A 98 6.62 -11.54 0.86
N SER A 99 7.57 -10.84 1.50
CA SER A 99 7.96 -11.05 2.90
C SER A 99 6.89 -10.55 3.87
N PHE A 100 6.38 -11.44 4.72
CA PHE A 100 5.48 -11.09 5.83
C PHE A 100 5.60 -12.16 6.93
N PRO A 101 5.62 -11.81 8.22
CA PRO A 101 5.83 -12.77 9.30
C PRO A 101 4.69 -13.77 9.48
N LEU A 102 5.01 -14.95 10.00
CA LEU A 102 4.04 -15.89 10.54
C LEU A 102 4.09 -15.82 12.07
N VAL A 103 2.95 -15.55 12.69
CA VAL A 103 2.74 -15.60 14.13
C VAL A 103 2.00 -16.88 14.46
N VAL A 104 2.54 -17.69 15.38
CA VAL A 104 1.89 -18.89 15.92
C VAL A 104 1.80 -18.72 17.42
N ALA A 105 0.61 -18.76 18.00
CA ALA A 105 0.43 -18.40 19.40
C ALA A 105 -0.78 -19.08 20.05
N THR A 106 -0.82 -19.08 21.37
CA THR A 106 -2.00 -19.47 22.16
C THR A 106 -2.61 -18.25 22.84
N GLN A 107 -3.94 -18.24 22.95
CA GLN A 107 -4.69 -17.32 23.81
C GLN A 107 -4.96 -18.03 25.14
N LEU A 108 -4.50 -17.46 26.25
CA LEU A 108 -4.64 -18.02 27.59
C LEU A 108 -5.86 -17.41 28.30
N HIS A 109 -6.97 -18.14 28.33
CA HIS A 109 -8.26 -17.62 28.79
C HIS A 109 -8.31 -17.50 30.32
N ASP A 110 -7.78 -18.49 31.03
CA ASP A 110 -7.85 -18.59 32.49
C ASP A 110 -6.56 -18.18 33.22
N PHE A 111 -5.53 -17.73 32.50
CA PHE A 111 -4.24 -17.42 33.10
C PHE A 111 -4.19 -16.03 33.77
N ALA A 112 -4.29 -15.97 35.09
CA ALA A 112 -4.20 -14.73 35.88
C ALA A 112 -2.88 -14.56 36.67
N GLY A 113 -1.88 -15.42 36.42
CA GLY A 113 -0.60 -15.41 37.12
C GLY A 113 0.42 -14.41 36.56
N ASP A 114 1.64 -14.46 37.08
CA ASP A 114 2.76 -13.68 36.56
C ASP A 114 3.23 -14.24 35.22
N SER A 115 3.08 -13.45 34.16
CA SER A 115 3.43 -13.79 32.79
C SER A 115 4.88 -14.24 32.63
N ARG A 116 5.80 -13.78 33.49
CA ARG A 116 7.21 -14.21 33.46
C ARG A 116 7.38 -15.71 33.75
N LYS A 117 6.44 -16.33 34.46
CA LYS A 117 6.45 -17.78 34.71
C LYS A 117 6.18 -18.55 33.42
N LEU A 118 5.45 -17.99 32.46
CA LEU A 118 5.21 -18.64 31.17
C LEU A 118 6.49 -18.71 30.33
N CYS A 119 7.43 -17.74 30.47
CA CYS A 119 8.71 -17.75 29.78
C CYS A 119 9.57 -18.99 30.11
N LEU A 120 9.29 -19.64 31.25
CA LEU A 120 10.06 -20.78 31.76
C LEU A 120 9.69 -22.10 31.08
N ASP A 121 8.61 -22.13 30.30
CA ASP A 121 8.20 -23.33 29.57
C ASP A 121 8.97 -23.52 28.26
N ASP A 122 10.28 -23.68 28.39
CA ASP A 122 11.21 -23.73 27.26
C ASP A 122 10.86 -24.85 26.27
N THR A 123 10.49 -26.03 26.77
CA THR A 123 10.10 -27.17 25.93
C THR A 123 8.89 -26.89 25.05
N TRP A 124 7.94 -26.08 25.52
CA TRP A 124 6.78 -25.69 24.73
C TRP A 124 7.17 -24.74 23.61
N PHE A 125 7.97 -23.71 23.93
CA PHE A 125 8.44 -22.76 22.93
C PHE A 125 9.35 -23.41 21.89
N ILE A 126 10.27 -24.30 22.28
CA ILE A 126 11.11 -25.07 21.34
C ILE A 126 10.24 -25.86 20.36
N ALA A 127 9.22 -26.55 20.88
CA ALA A 127 8.32 -27.32 20.02
C ALA A 127 7.50 -26.41 19.09
N LEU A 128 7.06 -25.24 19.57
CA LEU A 128 6.31 -24.28 18.76
C LEU A 128 7.19 -23.61 17.68
N GLU A 129 8.44 -23.27 18.00
CA GLU A 129 9.44 -22.77 17.05
C GLU A 129 9.67 -23.79 15.94
N GLY A 130 9.98 -25.04 16.31
CA GLY A 130 10.21 -26.11 15.34
C GLY A 130 9.00 -26.33 14.43
N LEU A 131 7.78 -26.24 14.96
CA LEU A 131 6.56 -26.27 14.14
C LEU A 131 6.46 -25.05 13.22
N ALA A 132 6.65 -23.83 13.73
CA ALA A 132 6.58 -22.61 12.95
C ALA A 132 7.62 -22.60 11.81
N GLU A 133 8.83 -23.13 12.04
CA GLU A 133 9.90 -23.24 11.04
C GLU A 133 9.56 -24.18 9.88
N THR A 134 8.71 -25.20 10.11
CA THR A 134 8.24 -26.06 9.00
C THR A 134 7.50 -25.26 7.92
N SER A 135 6.94 -24.09 8.26
CA SER A 135 6.28 -23.21 7.29
C SER A 135 7.17 -22.69 6.16
N ALA A 136 8.49 -22.67 6.37
CA ALA A 136 9.46 -22.24 5.37
C ALA A 136 9.94 -23.36 4.43
N GLN A 137 9.61 -24.63 4.75
CA GLN A 137 10.02 -25.80 3.97
C GLN A 137 9.26 -25.90 2.65
N ARG A 138 9.86 -26.57 1.65
CA ARG A 138 9.29 -26.65 0.28
C ARG A 138 8.07 -27.56 0.19
N ASP A 139 8.02 -28.58 1.04
CA ASP A 139 6.98 -29.60 1.17
C ASP A 139 5.95 -29.25 2.26
N PHE A 140 5.85 -27.96 2.61
CA PHE A 140 4.90 -27.51 3.63
C PHE A 140 3.45 -27.80 3.26
N GLU A 141 2.73 -28.51 4.15
CA GLU A 141 1.30 -28.79 4.04
C GLU A 141 0.52 -28.16 5.21
N LEU A 142 -0.48 -27.34 4.88
CA LEU A 142 -1.26 -26.58 5.87
C LEU A 142 -2.07 -27.50 6.80
N ASP A 143 -2.64 -28.58 6.29
CA ASP A 143 -3.45 -29.51 7.06
C ASP A 143 -2.61 -30.29 8.08
N ALA A 144 -1.43 -30.75 7.67
CA ALA A 144 -0.47 -31.42 8.54
C ALA A 144 0.06 -30.46 9.63
N PHE A 145 0.40 -29.23 9.25
CA PHE A 145 0.80 -28.17 10.19
C PHE A 145 -0.30 -27.91 11.23
N THR A 146 -1.54 -27.71 10.79
CA THR A 146 -2.69 -27.48 11.67
C THR A 146 -2.97 -28.67 12.59
N ALA A 147 -2.82 -29.89 12.09
CA ALA A 147 -2.96 -31.11 12.89
C ALA A 147 -1.88 -31.21 13.97
N ASN A 148 -0.63 -30.86 13.66
CA ASN A 148 0.47 -30.86 14.62
C ASN A 148 0.32 -29.76 15.68
N LEU A 149 -0.15 -28.56 15.32
CA LEU A 149 -0.48 -27.52 16.29
C LEU A 149 -1.53 -27.98 17.31
N LYS A 150 -2.58 -28.69 16.85
CA LYS A 150 -3.61 -29.26 17.73
C LYS A 150 -3.09 -30.36 18.67
N ARG A 151 -1.97 -30.99 18.34
CA ARG A 151 -1.32 -32.03 19.17
C ARG A 151 -0.36 -31.44 20.19
N LEU A 152 0.04 -30.17 20.04
CA LEU A 152 0.91 -29.52 21.00
C LEU A 152 0.17 -29.38 22.34
N ARG A 153 0.85 -29.72 23.43
CA ARG A 153 0.28 -29.56 24.77
C ARG A 153 0.03 -28.08 25.08
N SER A 154 -0.83 -27.81 26.05
CA SER A 154 -1.01 -26.45 26.58
C SER A 154 0.28 -25.92 27.22
N LEU A 155 0.49 -24.62 27.08
CA LEU A 155 1.54 -23.86 27.75
C LEU A 155 1.30 -23.87 29.27
N ARG A 156 2.36 -24.06 30.07
CA ARG A 156 2.25 -24.12 31.53
C ARG A 156 3.18 -23.10 32.17
N PRO A 157 2.76 -22.36 33.21
CA PRO A 157 3.69 -21.54 33.97
C PRO A 157 4.70 -22.43 34.70
N GLY A 158 5.97 -22.03 34.72
CA GLY A 158 7.01 -22.71 35.46
C GLY A 158 6.92 -22.51 36.97
N ASP A 159 7.48 -23.46 37.70
CA ASP A 159 7.55 -23.48 39.17
C ASP A 159 8.74 -22.64 39.64
N PHE A 160 8.63 -21.32 39.47
CA PHE A 160 9.60 -20.37 40.05
C PHE A 160 8.85 -19.16 40.59
N ASP A 161 9.12 -18.80 41.84
CA ASP A 161 8.59 -17.58 42.44
C ASP A 161 9.61 -16.46 42.24
N PHE A 162 9.25 -15.48 41.42
CA PHE A 162 9.99 -14.24 41.35
C PHE A 162 9.78 -13.51 42.69
N ASP A 163 10.86 -13.16 43.38
CA ASP A 163 10.78 -12.39 44.63
C ASP A 163 9.86 -11.19 44.44
N ASP A 164 8.80 -11.18 45.23
CA ASP A 164 7.77 -10.16 45.24
C ASP A 164 8.43 -8.87 45.75
N GLU A 165 8.78 -7.94 44.85
CA GLU A 165 9.11 -6.56 45.22
C GLU A 165 7.85 -5.91 45.83
N ARG A 166 7.50 -6.33 47.05
CA ARG A 166 6.39 -5.85 47.86
C ARG A 166 6.66 -4.40 48.22
N GLY A 167 6.19 -3.49 47.37
CA GLY A 167 6.24 -2.06 47.66
C GLY A 167 6.04 -1.12 46.48
N ARG A 168 6.10 -1.58 45.22
CA ARG A 168 5.82 -0.74 44.05
C ARG A 168 4.49 -1.14 43.43
N GLY A 169 3.61 -0.16 43.17
CA GLY A 169 2.23 -0.38 42.70
C GLY A 169 2.13 -1.32 41.50
N LYS A 170 0.93 -1.88 41.25
CA LYS A 170 0.67 -2.87 40.19
C LYS A 170 1.46 -2.53 38.92
N PRO A 171 2.42 -3.38 38.48
CA PRO A 171 3.20 -3.11 37.29
C PRO A 171 2.26 -2.94 36.09
N LYS A 172 2.57 -1.96 35.23
CA LYS A 172 1.82 -1.75 33.99
C LYS A 172 1.97 -2.99 33.11
N ALA A 173 0.88 -3.37 32.43
CA ALA A 173 0.88 -4.45 31.46
C ALA A 173 1.99 -4.27 30.43
N ALA A 174 2.66 -5.35 30.06
CA ALA A 174 3.83 -5.35 29.20
C ALA A 174 3.82 -6.49 28.18
N ALA A 175 4.70 -6.36 27.20
CA ALA A 175 5.07 -7.43 26.29
C ALA A 175 6.54 -7.83 26.51
N PHE A 176 6.80 -9.12 26.45
CA PHE A 176 8.12 -9.72 26.59
C PHE A 176 8.48 -10.38 25.27
N TRP A 177 9.71 -10.16 24.81
CA TRP A 177 10.23 -10.68 23.56
C TRP A 177 11.60 -11.30 23.82
N TRP A 178 11.81 -12.53 23.40
CA TRP A 178 13.13 -13.16 23.56
C TRP A 178 13.40 -14.20 22.49
N ARG A 179 14.67 -14.50 22.30
CA ARG A 179 15.16 -15.55 21.43
C ARG A 179 16.31 -16.27 22.09
N PHE A 180 16.51 -17.52 21.73
CA PHE A 180 17.74 -18.24 22.07
C PHE A 180 18.78 -17.96 20.99
N ASP A 181 19.95 -17.47 21.39
CA ASP A 181 21.08 -17.31 20.47
C ASP A 181 21.92 -18.60 20.47
N PRO A 182 21.94 -19.38 19.38
CA PRO A 182 22.68 -20.64 19.35
C PRO A 182 24.20 -20.45 19.37
N GLU A 183 24.72 -19.29 18.94
CA GLU A 183 26.16 -19.01 18.90
C GLU A 183 26.69 -18.70 20.30
N ASP A 184 26.02 -17.78 21.01
CA ASP A 184 26.41 -17.36 22.36
C ASP A 184 25.80 -18.23 23.47
N ARG A 185 24.85 -19.11 23.12
CA ARG A 185 24.03 -19.92 24.04
C ARG A 185 23.32 -19.09 25.11
N GLN A 186 23.01 -17.84 24.80
CA GLN A 186 22.35 -16.89 25.69
C GLN A 186 20.96 -16.54 25.18
N THR A 187 20.04 -16.34 26.12
CA THR A 187 18.74 -15.75 25.82
C THR A 187 18.90 -14.24 25.71
N LYS A 188 18.58 -13.69 24.54
CA LYS A 188 18.55 -12.25 24.27
C LYS A 188 17.11 -11.81 24.13
N GLY A 189 16.75 -10.64 24.64
CA GLY A 189 15.37 -10.18 24.62
C GLY A 189 15.19 -8.76 25.13
N PHE A 190 13.98 -8.25 24.99
CA PHE A 190 13.58 -6.92 25.44
C PHE A 190 12.14 -6.92 25.95
N ARG A 191 11.77 -5.84 26.63
CA ARG A 191 10.43 -5.63 27.18
C ARG A 191 9.85 -4.34 26.62
N SER A 192 8.61 -4.43 26.14
CA SER A 192 7.81 -3.28 25.72
C SER A 192 6.80 -2.94 26.81
N ASN A 193 6.76 -1.69 27.24
CA ASN A 193 5.80 -1.24 28.24
C ASN A 193 4.50 -0.82 27.55
N GLY A 194 3.38 -1.44 27.91
CA GLY A 194 2.11 -1.22 27.25
C GLY A 194 2.00 -1.94 25.90
N VAL A 195 1.14 -1.43 25.02
CA VAL A 195 0.84 -2.07 23.73
C VAL A 195 2.10 -2.08 22.87
N PRO A 196 2.48 -3.22 22.25
CA PRO A 196 3.59 -3.28 21.32
C PRO A 196 3.49 -2.19 20.25
N GLN A 197 4.61 -1.48 20.07
CA GLN A 197 4.76 -0.36 19.14
C GLN A 197 5.50 -0.82 17.88
N PRO A 198 5.39 -0.10 16.76
CA PRO A 198 6.08 -0.48 15.51
C PRO A 198 7.60 -0.60 15.64
N VAL A 199 8.21 0.11 16.60
CA VAL A 199 9.65 0.00 16.90
C VAL A 199 10.03 -1.37 17.47
N ASP A 200 9.14 -2.01 18.23
CA ASP A 200 9.40 -3.34 18.80
C ASP A 200 9.59 -4.38 17.69
N PHE A 201 8.83 -4.26 16.59
CA PHE A 201 9.00 -5.14 15.43
C PHE A 201 10.34 -4.89 14.70
N LEU A 202 10.76 -3.63 14.60
CA LEU A 202 12.06 -3.29 14.02
C LEU A 202 13.21 -3.97 14.78
N GLU A 203 13.15 -3.98 16.11
CA GLU A 203 14.12 -4.68 16.96
C GLU A 203 14.20 -6.19 16.67
N LEU A 204 13.06 -6.82 16.35
CA LEU A 204 13.04 -8.25 15.98
C LEU A 204 13.90 -8.51 14.74
N VAL A 205 13.75 -7.66 13.72
CA VAL A 205 14.46 -7.77 12.43
C VAL A 205 15.94 -7.41 12.59
N MET A 206 16.25 -6.36 13.35
CA MET A 206 17.63 -5.93 13.61
C MET A 206 18.48 -7.03 14.25
N ALA A 207 17.88 -7.90 15.07
CA ALA A 207 18.63 -8.95 15.75
C ALA A 207 19.16 -10.08 14.84
N GLY A 208 18.67 -10.19 13.60
CA GLY A 208 19.21 -11.08 12.56
C GLY A 208 19.98 -10.36 11.45
N ALA A 209 20.01 -9.02 11.47
CA ALA A 209 20.69 -8.22 10.47
C ALA A 209 22.20 -8.29 10.68
N ALA A 210 22.94 -8.61 9.61
CA ALA A 210 24.40 -8.46 9.63
C ALA A 210 24.75 -6.98 9.90
N PRO A 211 25.78 -6.68 10.72
CA PRO A 211 26.14 -5.31 11.05
C PRO A 211 26.26 -4.50 9.76
N ALA A 212 25.58 -3.35 9.73
CA ALA A 212 25.72 -2.42 8.63
C ALA A 212 27.20 -2.11 8.43
N ALA A 213 27.71 -2.28 7.21
CA ALA A 213 28.94 -1.60 6.84
C ALA A 213 28.73 -0.12 7.19
N PRO A 214 29.69 0.53 7.88
CA PRO A 214 29.50 1.90 8.33
C PRO A 214 29.11 2.76 7.12
N GLU A 215 28.00 3.47 7.24
CA GLU A 215 27.55 4.41 6.20
C GLU A 215 28.71 5.35 5.85
N PRO A 216 28.91 5.72 4.57
CA PRO A 216 29.80 6.82 4.24
C PRO A 216 29.26 8.06 4.96
N VAL A 217 30.00 8.52 5.97
CA VAL A 217 29.67 9.73 6.71
C VAL A 217 29.53 10.87 5.72
N ALA A 218 28.31 11.38 5.55
CA ALA A 218 28.09 12.63 4.82
C ALA A 218 28.98 13.71 5.45
N PRO A 219 29.71 14.52 4.65
CA PRO A 219 30.64 15.50 5.20
C PRO A 219 29.85 16.47 6.08
N GLN A 220 30.15 16.46 7.39
CA GLN A 220 29.59 17.43 8.32
C GLN A 220 30.07 18.84 7.94
N PRO A 221 29.24 19.88 8.10
CA PRO A 221 29.67 21.25 7.90
C PRO A 221 30.84 21.54 8.84
N ILE A 222 31.99 21.90 8.25
CA ILE A 222 33.20 22.26 8.99
C ILE A 222 32.86 23.47 9.86
N GLN A 223 32.79 23.29 11.18
CA GLN A 223 32.82 24.41 12.12
C GLN A 223 34.20 25.06 12.02
N PRO A 224 34.30 26.39 11.81
CA PRO A 224 35.60 27.05 11.72
C PRO A 224 36.34 26.90 13.05
N GLN A 225 37.39 26.09 13.06
CA GLN A 225 38.32 26.02 14.19
C GLN A 225 39.15 27.31 14.24
N PRO A 226 39.49 27.82 15.44
CA PRO A 226 40.32 29.00 15.59
C PRO A 226 41.71 28.75 14.97
N ILE A 227 42.14 29.69 14.12
CA ILE A 227 43.39 29.67 13.37
C ILE A 227 44.57 29.58 14.36
N GLN A 228 45.30 28.47 14.34
CA GLN A 228 46.63 28.40 14.95
C GLN A 228 47.64 29.03 13.98
N PRO A 229 48.58 29.86 14.47
CA PRO A 229 49.58 30.51 13.61
C PRO A 229 50.52 29.48 13.00
N GLN A 230 50.59 29.46 11.66
CA GLN A 230 51.50 28.57 10.92
C GLN A 230 52.96 29.05 11.01
N PRO A 231 53.96 28.15 10.92
CA PRO A 231 55.36 28.52 10.85
C PRO A 231 55.70 29.13 9.47
N ILE A 232 56.57 30.14 9.50
CA ILE A 232 57.08 30.87 8.33
C ILE A 232 57.87 29.90 7.41
N PRO A 233 57.59 29.84 6.09
CA PRO A 233 58.37 29.04 5.15
C PRO A 233 59.73 29.69 4.81
N PRO A 234 60.78 28.91 4.50
CA PRO A 234 62.10 29.43 4.16
C PRO A 234 62.14 30.06 2.75
N GLN A 235 63.05 31.01 2.56
CA GLN A 235 63.20 31.79 1.32
C GLN A 235 63.72 30.98 0.12
N PRO A 236 63.46 31.43 -1.12
CA PRO A 236 63.77 30.68 -2.34
C PRO A 236 65.26 30.70 -2.68
N ILE A 237 65.75 29.57 -3.19
CA ILE A 237 67.07 29.39 -3.79
C ILE A 237 66.92 29.59 -5.31
N GLU A 238 67.73 30.45 -5.91
CA GLU A 238 67.85 30.66 -7.36
C GLU A 238 68.50 29.45 -8.03
N ILE A 239 67.92 28.95 -9.13
CA ILE A 239 68.60 28.02 -10.06
C ILE A 239 68.28 28.41 -11.51
N GLU A 240 69.35 28.42 -12.30
CA GLU A 240 69.57 28.92 -13.65
C GLU A 240 68.78 28.26 -14.78
N ALA A 241 68.66 29.03 -15.86
CA ALA A 241 68.09 28.67 -17.16
C ALA A 241 68.87 27.56 -17.87
N VAL A 242 68.14 26.68 -18.54
CA VAL A 242 68.66 25.84 -19.62
C VAL A 242 67.70 25.91 -20.80
N GLU A 243 68.25 26.32 -21.93
CA GLU A 243 67.65 26.47 -23.25
C GLU A 243 67.25 25.11 -23.85
N GLU A 244 66.04 25.03 -24.42
CA GLU A 244 65.66 23.96 -25.36
C GLU A 244 65.87 24.42 -26.81
N PRO A 245 66.33 23.55 -27.73
CA PRO A 245 66.76 23.93 -29.07
C PRO A 245 65.61 24.01 -30.10
N GLU A 246 65.84 24.82 -31.12
CA GLU A 246 64.95 25.19 -32.24
C GLU A 246 65.01 24.24 -33.48
N ILE A 247 63.80 23.97 -34.06
CA ILE A 247 63.44 24.03 -35.52
C ILE A 247 63.88 22.85 -36.45
N PRO A 248 63.24 22.53 -37.63
CA PRO A 248 62.11 23.15 -38.38
C PRO A 248 60.99 22.17 -38.89
N ILE A 249 59.89 22.70 -39.42
CA ILE A 249 59.50 22.68 -40.87
C ILE A 249 58.00 23.03 -41.02
N ASP A 250 57.74 23.93 -41.99
CA ASP A 250 56.53 24.27 -42.76
C ASP A 250 55.18 23.65 -42.36
N PHE A 251 54.11 24.45 -42.32
CA PHE A 251 52.90 24.27 -43.16
C PHE A 251 51.92 25.46 -42.99
N ASP A 252 51.27 25.81 -44.11
CA ASP A 252 50.50 27.02 -44.43
C ASP A 252 49.46 27.50 -43.41
N LEU A 253 49.46 28.82 -43.14
CA LEU A 253 48.55 29.52 -42.21
C LEU A 253 47.35 30.21 -42.90
N GLU A 254 47.17 30.05 -44.21
CA GLU A 254 46.06 30.68 -44.95
C GLU A 254 44.84 29.78 -45.18
N GLU A 255 44.89 28.47 -44.90
CA GLU A 255 43.76 27.55 -45.18
C GLU A 255 42.92 27.13 -43.95
N MET A 256 43.30 27.53 -42.72
CA MET A 256 42.60 27.12 -41.49
C MET A 256 41.81 28.25 -40.79
N MET A 257 41.85 29.47 -41.34
CA MET A 257 41.07 30.62 -40.87
C MET A 257 39.67 30.75 -41.49
N ALA A 258 39.19 29.72 -42.22
CA ALA A 258 37.90 29.72 -42.90
C ALA A 258 36.77 28.94 -42.19
N ALA A 259 36.96 28.42 -40.96
CA ALA A 259 35.95 27.54 -40.34
C ALA A 259 35.74 27.69 -38.82
N ALA A 260 36.20 28.78 -38.18
CA ALA A 260 36.04 28.92 -36.73
C ALA A 260 35.86 30.38 -36.25
N HIS A 261 35.03 31.15 -36.96
CA HIS A 261 34.55 32.46 -36.49
C HIS A 261 33.04 32.61 -36.69
N ALA A 262 32.29 31.63 -36.16
CA ALA A 262 30.85 31.71 -35.97
C ALA A 262 30.44 30.81 -34.82
N ASP A 263 30.87 31.10 -33.59
CA ASP A 263 30.23 30.65 -32.34
C ASP A 263 31.02 31.06 -31.08
N LEU A 264 31.30 32.35 -30.87
CA LEU A 264 31.64 32.84 -29.52
C LEU A 264 31.56 34.37 -29.33
N ALA A 265 30.57 35.04 -29.95
CA ALA A 265 30.40 36.49 -29.78
C ALA A 265 28.93 36.95 -29.72
N LEU A 266 28.03 36.13 -29.15
CA LEU A 266 26.61 36.48 -29.02
C LEU A 266 25.99 36.22 -27.63
N LEU A 267 26.80 35.96 -26.60
CA LEU A 267 26.28 35.66 -25.25
C LEU A 267 26.30 36.81 -24.24
N LEU A 268 26.60 38.05 -24.64
CA LEU A 268 26.55 39.20 -23.73
C LEU A 268 26.20 40.50 -24.46
N ASN A 269 24.91 40.72 -24.77
CA ASN A 269 24.33 42.05 -24.64
C ASN A 269 22.79 41.98 -24.49
N PRO A 270 22.20 42.59 -23.44
CA PRO A 270 20.76 42.73 -23.30
C PRO A 270 20.26 43.93 -24.12
N GLN A 271 18.98 43.89 -24.50
CA GLN A 271 18.21 44.97 -25.12
C GLN A 271 18.34 45.11 -26.65
N THR A 272 17.51 44.35 -27.39
CA THR A 272 16.84 44.89 -28.59
C THR A 272 15.52 44.15 -28.78
N GLU A 273 14.42 44.85 -28.51
CA GLU A 273 13.06 44.43 -28.87
C GLU A 273 13.00 44.15 -30.39
N THR A 274 12.69 42.91 -30.75
CA THR A 274 12.29 42.57 -32.12
C THR A 274 10.95 41.83 -32.04
N ALA A 275 10.00 42.33 -32.82
CA ALA A 275 8.58 42.00 -32.80
C ALA A 275 8.32 40.48 -32.82
N ALA A 276 7.52 40.03 -31.86
CA ALA A 276 6.94 38.70 -31.84
C ALA A 276 6.15 38.48 -33.14
N ALA A 277 6.58 37.52 -33.95
CA ALA A 277 5.73 36.94 -34.97
C ALA A 277 4.48 36.42 -34.27
N ALA A 278 3.31 36.90 -34.70
CA ALA A 278 2.04 36.45 -34.18
C ALA A 278 1.97 34.92 -34.25
N PRO A 279 1.47 34.24 -33.21
CA PRO A 279 1.27 32.80 -33.27
C PRO A 279 0.37 32.51 -34.47
N ILE A 280 0.82 31.61 -35.35
CA ILE A 280 -0.06 31.00 -36.35
C ILE A 280 -1.24 30.47 -35.53
N PRO A 281 -2.49 30.92 -35.80
CA PRO A 281 -3.63 30.42 -35.05
C PRO A 281 -3.63 28.90 -35.19
N ALA A 282 -3.50 28.20 -34.06
CA ALA A 282 -3.71 26.77 -34.01
C ALA A 282 -5.04 26.51 -34.71
N ALA A 283 -5.03 25.58 -35.67
CA ALA A 283 -6.29 25.10 -36.25
C ALA A 283 -7.23 24.77 -35.09
N PRO A 284 -8.51 25.18 -35.13
CA PRO A 284 -9.44 24.89 -34.05
C PRO A 284 -9.37 23.40 -33.73
N ALA A 285 -9.07 23.07 -32.47
CA ALA A 285 -8.99 21.68 -32.04
C ALA A 285 -10.31 21.00 -32.46
N PRO A 286 -10.25 19.84 -33.12
CA PRO A 286 -11.46 19.13 -33.49
C PRO A 286 -12.26 18.88 -32.21
N GLY A 287 -13.55 19.20 -32.24
CA GLY A 287 -14.45 18.81 -31.15
C GLY A 287 -14.43 17.28 -31.04
N PHE A 288 -14.55 16.75 -29.82
CA PHE A 288 -14.71 15.32 -29.62
C PHE A 288 -16.17 15.00 -29.32
N ARG A 289 -16.73 14.06 -30.05
CA ARG A 289 -18.01 13.41 -29.72
C ARG A 289 -17.71 12.27 -28.75
N ILE A 290 -18.35 12.33 -27.59
CA ILE A 290 -18.24 11.32 -26.55
C ILE A 290 -19.53 10.51 -26.55
N ALA A 291 -19.40 9.19 -26.62
CA ALA A 291 -20.52 8.25 -26.47
C ALA A 291 -20.19 7.26 -25.37
N ASP A 292 -21.21 6.72 -24.71
CA ASP A 292 -21.01 5.78 -23.62
C ASP A 292 -21.98 4.59 -23.65
N SER A 293 -21.59 3.54 -22.94
CA SER A 293 -22.45 2.42 -22.54
C SER A 293 -22.15 2.09 -21.09
N HIS A 294 -23.17 1.76 -20.30
CA HIS A 294 -23.00 1.45 -18.89
C HIS A 294 -23.90 0.31 -18.45
N ALA A 295 -23.40 -0.51 -17.54
CA ALA A 295 -24.14 -1.62 -16.96
C ALA A 295 -23.72 -1.82 -15.51
N THR A 296 -24.68 -2.22 -14.66
CA THR A 296 -24.43 -2.51 -13.25
C THR A 296 -25.32 -3.66 -12.78
N HIS A 297 -24.79 -4.54 -11.94
CA HIS A 297 -25.52 -5.70 -11.41
C HIS A 297 -25.07 -5.99 -9.97
N PRO A 298 -25.98 -6.44 -9.08
CA PRO A 298 -25.61 -6.77 -7.69
C PRO A 298 -24.70 -8.01 -7.53
N GLY A 299 -24.26 -8.65 -8.61
CA GLY A 299 -23.59 -9.96 -8.57
C GLY A 299 -24.53 -11.14 -8.33
N THR A 300 -23.96 -12.33 -8.07
CA THR A 300 -24.72 -13.58 -7.87
C THR A 300 -25.10 -13.88 -6.43
N ARG A 301 -24.54 -13.15 -5.45
CA ARG A 301 -24.77 -13.38 -4.01
C ARG A 301 -25.66 -12.32 -3.35
N LEU A 302 -25.53 -11.06 -3.76
CA LEU A 302 -26.16 -9.93 -3.08
C LEU A 302 -27.51 -9.59 -3.72
N SER A 303 -28.46 -9.15 -2.90
CA SER A 303 -29.75 -8.63 -3.36
C SER A 303 -29.75 -7.12 -3.58
N VAL A 304 -28.77 -6.41 -3.00
CA VAL A 304 -28.63 -4.96 -3.06
C VAL A 304 -27.37 -4.63 -3.84
N ASN A 305 -27.48 -3.64 -4.73
CA ASN A 305 -26.36 -3.09 -5.46
C ASN A 305 -25.83 -1.84 -4.76
N ALA A 306 -24.63 -1.93 -4.17
CA ALA A 306 -23.94 -0.82 -3.53
C ALA A 306 -23.05 -0.02 -4.49
N ASP A 307 -22.93 -0.43 -5.75
CA ASP A 307 -22.31 0.40 -6.77
C ASP A 307 -23.26 1.51 -7.23
N ALA A 308 -22.71 2.68 -7.53
CA ALA A 308 -23.42 3.80 -8.16
C ALA A 308 -22.61 4.35 -9.34
N THR A 309 -23.28 4.70 -10.43
CA THR A 309 -22.65 5.22 -11.64
C THR A 309 -23.12 6.63 -11.96
N LEU A 310 -22.24 7.46 -12.50
CA LEU A 310 -22.57 8.74 -13.11
C LEU A 310 -22.22 8.65 -14.59
N VAL A 311 -23.17 9.04 -15.44
CA VAL A 311 -22.97 9.23 -16.88
C VAL A 311 -23.59 10.58 -17.20
N ARG A 312 -22.77 11.52 -17.65
CA ARG A 312 -23.21 12.89 -17.92
C ARG A 312 -22.44 13.45 -19.10
N ALA A 313 -23.18 13.99 -20.07
CA ALA A 313 -22.61 14.58 -21.28
C ALA A 313 -22.06 16.00 -21.06
N GLU A 314 -22.69 16.81 -20.20
CA GLU A 314 -22.27 18.21 -20.02
C GLU A 314 -22.33 18.72 -18.56
N PRO A 315 -21.16 19.10 -17.98
CA PRO A 315 -19.82 18.66 -18.37
C PRO A 315 -19.73 17.14 -18.54
N ALA A 316 -18.85 16.72 -19.43
CA ALA A 316 -18.57 15.32 -19.70
C ALA A 316 -17.91 14.69 -18.47
N ILE A 317 -18.69 13.96 -17.67
CA ILE A 317 -18.25 13.31 -16.43
C ILE A 317 -18.87 11.92 -16.37
N PHE A 318 -18.00 10.93 -16.23
CA PHE A 318 -18.35 9.53 -16.09
C PHE A 318 -17.69 9.01 -14.81
N ALA A 319 -18.42 8.29 -13.96
CA ALA A 319 -17.86 7.80 -12.70
C ALA A 319 -18.49 6.50 -12.24
N ILE A 320 -17.72 5.74 -11.46
CA ILE A 320 -18.19 4.60 -10.68
C ILE A 320 -17.77 4.78 -9.24
N ALA A 321 -18.73 4.76 -8.34
CA ALA A 321 -18.52 4.63 -6.91
C ALA A 321 -18.88 3.21 -6.45
N ASP A 322 -17.90 2.44 -6.01
CA ASP A 322 -18.03 1.08 -5.45
C ASP A 322 -18.16 1.19 -3.92
N GLY A 323 -19.37 0.98 -3.42
CA GLY A 323 -19.70 1.06 -2.00
C GLY A 323 -19.12 -0.12 -1.23
N LEU A 324 -18.35 0.15 -0.18
CA LEU A 324 -17.64 -0.88 0.57
C LEU A 324 -18.53 -1.52 1.62
N GLY A 325 -18.83 -2.81 1.44
CA GLY A 325 -19.68 -3.61 2.32
C GLY A 325 -20.92 -4.14 1.60
N ASP A 326 -21.81 -4.83 2.32
CA ASP A 326 -23.00 -5.48 1.76
C ASP A 326 -24.32 -4.97 2.36
N GLY A 327 -24.30 -3.80 2.99
CA GLY A 327 -25.46 -3.19 3.66
C GLY A 327 -25.86 -1.82 3.10
N SER A 328 -26.85 -1.20 3.75
CA SER A 328 -27.33 0.16 3.42
C SER A 328 -26.24 1.22 3.48
N ASP A 329 -25.24 1.02 4.35
CA ASP A 329 -24.12 1.94 4.55
C ASP A 329 -23.25 2.02 3.28
N ALA A 330 -23.01 0.90 2.61
CA ALA A 330 -22.27 0.86 1.35
C ALA A 330 -23.01 1.61 0.24
N VAL A 331 -24.34 1.43 0.16
CA VAL A 331 -25.22 2.15 -0.76
C VAL A 331 -25.25 3.65 -0.46
N GLU A 332 -25.27 4.04 0.82
CA GLU A 332 -25.22 5.44 1.25
C GLU A 332 -23.92 6.09 0.77
N ALA A 333 -22.78 5.42 0.95
CA ALA A 333 -21.47 5.95 0.54
C ALA A 333 -21.39 6.24 -0.96
N SER A 334 -21.73 5.27 -1.79
CA SER A 334 -21.62 5.39 -3.25
C SER A 334 -22.61 6.40 -3.80
N ARG A 335 -23.87 6.37 -3.35
CA ARG A 335 -24.90 7.31 -3.81
C ARG A 335 -24.62 8.74 -3.36
N ALA A 336 -24.19 8.97 -2.12
CA ALA A 336 -23.84 10.32 -1.66
C ALA A 336 -22.66 10.89 -2.47
N THR A 337 -21.69 10.04 -2.79
CA THR A 337 -20.54 10.41 -3.64
C THR A 337 -20.99 10.82 -5.04
N ILE A 338 -21.78 9.98 -5.71
CA ILE A 338 -22.29 10.26 -7.06
C ILE A 338 -23.22 11.47 -7.08
N ALA A 339 -24.10 11.64 -6.07
CA ALA A 339 -25.02 12.77 -6.00
C ALA A 339 -24.30 14.12 -5.88
N LEU A 340 -23.23 14.20 -5.09
CA LEU A 340 -22.43 15.43 -5.03
C LEU A 340 -21.61 15.66 -6.29
N LEU A 341 -21.14 14.59 -6.92
CA LEU A 341 -20.40 14.68 -8.17
C LEU A 341 -21.29 15.09 -9.34
N SER A 342 -22.57 14.70 -9.35
CA SER A 342 -23.54 15.14 -10.39
C SER A 342 -23.78 16.64 -10.37
N ASP A 343 -23.56 17.30 -9.23
CA ASP A 343 -23.65 18.76 -9.09
C ASP A 343 -22.39 19.51 -9.58
N ALA A 344 -21.44 18.81 -10.21
CA ALA A 344 -20.28 19.45 -10.82
C ALA A 344 -20.71 20.48 -11.88
N THR A 345 -20.02 21.60 -11.91
CA THR A 345 -20.32 22.74 -12.77
C THR A 345 -19.57 22.63 -14.09
N LEU A 346 -20.14 23.19 -15.16
CA LEU A 346 -19.40 23.32 -16.42
C LEU A 346 -18.21 24.25 -16.19
N GLN A 347 -17.07 23.88 -16.77
CA GLN A 347 -15.81 24.56 -16.58
C GLN A 347 -15.08 24.69 -17.93
N ASP A 348 -14.36 25.78 -18.12
CA ASP A 348 -13.70 26.09 -19.40
C ASP A 348 -12.39 25.32 -19.60
N SER A 349 -11.78 24.81 -18.52
CA SER A 349 -10.56 24.01 -18.59
C SER A 349 -10.66 22.72 -17.78
N ILE A 350 -9.83 21.74 -18.16
CA ILE A 350 -9.77 20.46 -17.45
C ILE A 350 -9.25 20.64 -16.02
N GLU A 351 -8.32 21.56 -15.78
CA GLU A 351 -7.79 21.84 -14.45
C GLU A 351 -8.86 22.37 -13.49
N THR A 352 -9.70 23.31 -13.92
CA THR A 352 -10.76 23.85 -13.06
C THR A 352 -11.86 22.83 -12.82
N LEU A 353 -12.18 22.00 -13.83
CA LEU A 353 -13.09 20.87 -13.65
C LEU A 353 -12.56 19.85 -12.64
N VAL A 354 -11.27 19.50 -12.71
CA VAL A 354 -10.62 18.62 -11.72
C VAL A 354 -10.69 19.21 -10.32
N GLN A 355 -10.48 20.52 -10.15
CA GLN A 355 -10.61 21.14 -8.82
C GLN A 355 -12.05 21.09 -8.29
N ASP A 356 -13.06 21.33 -9.15
CA ASP A 356 -14.46 21.19 -8.75
C ASP A 356 -14.76 19.74 -8.34
N ILE A 357 -14.36 18.76 -9.15
CA ILE A 357 -14.50 17.32 -8.83
C ILE A 357 -13.86 16.99 -7.48
N LYS A 358 -12.60 17.41 -7.25
CA LYS A 358 -11.92 17.19 -5.96
C LYS A 358 -12.67 17.86 -4.80
N GLY A 359 -13.22 19.06 -5.01
CA GLY A 359 -14.06 19.75 -4.05
C GLY A 359 -15.35 18.97 -3.72
N LYS A 360 -16.05 18.45 -4.73
CA LYS A 360 -17.26 17.62 -4.55
C LYS A 360 -16.96 16.32 -3.81
N LEU A 361 -15.90 15.62 -4.20
CA LEU A 361 -15.45 14.39 -3.52
C LEU A 361 -15.03 14.66 -2.07
N GLY A 362 -14.33 15.78 -1.81
CA GLY A 362 -13.96 16.22 -0.46
C GLY A 362 -15.19 16.53 0.40
N ARG A 363 -16.22 17.16 -0.17
CA ARG A 363 -17.50 17.38 0.51
C ARG A 363 -18.21 16.07 0.82
N ALA A 364 -18.25 15.12 -0.12
CA ALA A 364 -18.85 13.80 0.10
C ALA A 364 -18.16 13.08 1.26
N HIS A 365 -16.84 13.04 1.24
CA HIS A 365 -16.02 12.45 2.28
C HIS A 365 -16.29 13.10 3.66
N GLY A 366 -16.31 14.43 3.74
CA GLY A 366 -16.59 15.16 4.98
C GLY A 366 -18.01 14.91 5.53
N LEU A 367 -19.01 14.83 4.65
CA LEU A 367 -20.39 14.52 5.06
C LEU A 367 -20.52 13.11 5.64
N LEU A 368 -19.94 12.10 4.98
CA LEU A 368 -19.98 10.72 5.47
C LEU A 368 -19.24 10.58 6.81
N GLN A 369 -18.08 11.21 6.95
CA GLN A 369 -17.34 11.22 8.23
C GLN A 369 -18.13 11.93 9.35
N SER A 370 -18.71 13.10 9.05
CA SER A 370 -19.48 13.85 10.04
C SER A 370 -20.74 13.12 10.49
N ALA A 371 -21.48 12.54 9.53
CA ALA A 371 -22.68 11.74 9.81
C ALA A 371 -22.34 10.53 10.70
N ALA A 372 -21.26 9.82 10.39
CA ALA A 372 -20.81 8.66 11.16
C ALA A 372 -20.35 9.04 12.57
N ALA A 373 -19.59 10.13 12.71
CA ALA A 373 -19.16 10.65 14.00
C ALA A 373 -20.35 11.02 14.89
N SER A 374 -21.40 11.66 14.33
CA SER A 374 -22.62 12.00 15.08
C SER A 374 -23.39 10.78 15.59
N LYS A 375 -23.30 9.65 14.88
CA LYS A 375 -23.94 8.38 15.23
C LYS A 375 -23.04 7.46 16.06
N GLY A 376 -21.77 7.80 16.24
CA GLY A 376 -20.78 6.96 16.93
C GLY A 376 -20.44 5.65 16.20
N ILE A 377 -20.57 5.63 14.87
CA ILE A 377 -20.31 4.44 14.03
C ILE A 377 -19.10 4.65 13.12
N THR A 378 -18.62 3.57 12.52
CA THR A 378 -17.59 3.66 11.47
C THR A 378 -18.21 4.29 10.22
N PRO A 379 -17.53 5.22 9.52
CA PRO A 379 -18.11 5.85 8.36
C PRO A 379 -18.37 4.85 7.22
N PRO A 380 -19.51 4.98 6.53
CA PRO A 380 -19.71 4.31 5.25
C PRO A 380 -18.65 4.78 4.26
N CYS A 381 -18.08 3.86 3.48
CA CYS A 381 -16.95 4.15 2.60
C CYS A 381 -17.23 3.73 1.16
N ALA A 382 -16.63 4.42 0.19
CA ALA A 382 -16.71 4.04 -1.22
C ALA A 382 -15.40 4.29 -1.96
N SER A 383 -15.04 3.34 -2.82
CA SER A 383 -13.99 3.48 -3.83
C SER A 383 -14.56 4.24 -5.04
N ILE A 384 -13.80 5.17 -5.62
CA ILE A 384 -14.29 6.04 -6.72
C ILE A 384 -13.26 6.12 -7.85
N VAL A 385 -13.74 6.05 -9.07
CA VAL A 385 -13.00 6.43 -10.28
C VAL A 385 -13.89 7.31 -11.16
N THR A 386 -13.32 8.42 -11.63
CA THR A 386 -14.02 9.43 -12.44
C THR A 386 -13.19 9.76 -13.66
N LEU A 387 -13.79 9.71 -14.85
CA LEU A 387 -13.30 10.31 -16.08
C LEU A 387 -14.04 11.63 -16.30
N ALA A 388 -13.30 12.70 -16.57
CA ALA A 388 -13.85 13.98 -16.97
C ALA A 388 -13.17 14.46 -18.26
N ALA A 389 -13.90 15.11 -19.14
CA ALA A 389 -13.37 15.63 -20.40
C ALA A 389 -13.79 17.08 -20.63
N VAL A 390 -12.85 17.88 -21.12
CA VAL A 390 -13.06 19.28 -21.55
C VAL A 390 -12.22 19.49 -22.81
N GLN A 391 -12.88 19.87 -23.91
CA GLN A 391 -12.24 20.07 -25.20
C GLN A 391 -11.44 18.83 -25.65
N ASP A 392 -10.13 18.97 -25.86
CA ASP A 392 -9.20 17.93 -26.29
C ASP A 392 -8.46 17.25 -25.12
N ARG A 393 -8.88 17.50 -23.89
CA ARG A 393 -8.22 16.97 -22.69
C ARG A 393 -9.17 16.17 -21.83
N PHE A 394 -8.61 15.18 -21.15
CA PHE A 394 -9.31 14.41 -20.14
C PHE A 394 -8.52 14.34 -18.85
N ALA A 395 -9.24 14.08 -17.76
CA ALA A 395 -8.67 13.76 -16.48
C ALA A 395 -9.31 12.51 -15.90
N LEU A 396 -8.47 11.66 -15.30
CA LEU A 396 -8.89 10.59 -14.42
C LEU A 396 -8.64 11.02 -12.97
N VAL A 397 -9.65 10.91 -12.13
CA VAL A 397 -9.58 11.21 -10.70
C VAL A 397 -10.06 9.99 -9.92
N TRP A 398 -9.24 9.43 -9.03
CA TRP A 398 -9.63 8.22 -8.30
C TRP A 398 -9.11 8.17 -6.87
N ALA A 399 -9.84 7.43 -6.03
CA ALA A 399 -9.47 7.08 -4.66
C ALA A 399 -10.09 5.72 -4.32
N GLY A 400 -9.25 4.72 -4.06
CA GLY A 400 -9.67 3.33 -3.92
C GLY A 400 -9.08 2.44 -5.01
N ASP A 401 -9.79 1.37 -5.32
CA ASP A 401 -9.46 0.30 -6.24
C ASP A 401 -10.45 0.10 -7.41
N ALA A 402 -11.41 1.01 -7.59
CA ALA A 402 -12.14 1.13 -8.84
C ALA A 402 -11.15 1.59 -9.92
N ARG A 403 -11.21 0.96 -11.09
CA ARG A 403 -10.15 1.09 -12.11
C ARG A 403 -10.62 1.78 -13.36
N ALA A 404 -9.70 2.49 -14.01
CA ALA A 404 -9.84 2.95 -15.38
C ALA A 404 -8.82 2.25 -16.28
N TYR A 405 -9.30 1.73 -17.41
CA TYR A 405 -8.48 1.25 -18.52
C TYR A 405 -8.64 2.19 -19.72
N LEU A 406 -7.58 2.33 -20.50
CA LEU A 406 -7.58 3.04 -21.78
C LEU A 406 -7.14 2.07 -22.86
N VAL A 407 -7.96 1.96 -23.90
CA VAL A 407 -7.60 1.35 -25.18
C VAL A 407 -7.25 2.48 -26.14
N ARG A 408 -5.99 2.49 -26.59
CA ARG A 408 -5.45 3.44 -27.57
C ARG A 408 -4.50 2.69 -28.48
N ASP A 409 -4.56 2.96 -29.79
CA ASP A 409 -3.74 2.28 -30.81
C ASP A 409 -3.81 0.74 -30.75
N GLY A 410 -5.00 0.21 -30.44
CA GLY A 410 -5.23 -1.23 -30.32
C GLY A 410 -4.63 -1.88 -29.07
N MET A 411 -4.07 -1.11 -28.14
CA MET A 411 -3.50 -1.60 -26.88
C MET A 411 -4.32 -1.15 -25.68
N MET A 412 -4.70 -2.10 -24.82
CA MET A 412 -5.32 -1.80 -23.52
C MET A 412 -4.26 -1.65 -22.44
N ARG A 413 -4.36 -0.59 -21.62
CA ARG A 413 -3.57 -0.44 -20.40
C ARG A 413 -4.45 -0.03 -19.22
N CYS A 414 -4.13 -0.55 -18.03
CA CYS A 414 -4.68 -0.01 -16.78
C CYS A 414 -4.01 1.35 -16.50
N VAL A 415 -4.82 2.39 -16.34
CA VAL A 415 -4.32 3.76 -16.11
C VAL A 415 -4.22 4.07 -14.62
N THR A 416 -5.18 3.58 -13.85
CA THR A 416 -5.24 3.79 -12.40
C THR A 416 -4.36 2.78 -11.65
N ARG A 417 -3.78 3.21 -10.52
CA ARG A 417 -3.16 2.32 -9.55
C ARG A 417 -4.07 2.15 -8.34
N ASP A 418 -4.33 0.91 -7.95
CA ASP A 418 -5.13 0.61 -6.76
C ASP A 418 -4.52 1.25 -5.50
N HIS A 419 -5.32 2.01 -4.77
CA HIS A 419 -4.97 2.55 -3.47
C HIS A 419 -5.26 1.53 -2.37
N VAL A 420 -4.40 0.52 -2.31
CA VAL A 420 -4.54 -0.58 -1.36
C VAL A 420 -3.34 -0.64 -0.43
N SER A 421 -3.61 -0.76 0.86
CA SER A 421 -2.63 -1.24 1.83
C SER A 421 -2.70 -2.75 1.85
N ILE A 422 -1.57 -3.38 1.55
CA ILE A 422 -1.44 -4.83 1.58
C ILE A 422 -0.89 -5.21 2.96
N GLY A 423 -1.79 -5.52 3.88
CA GLY A 423 -1.51 -6.36 5.05
C GLY A 423 -2.59 -7.44 5.20
N LEU A 424 -3.03 -7.82 6.40
CA LEU A 424 -3.82 -9.05 6.64
C LEU A 424 -4.98 -9.28 5.68
N ARG A 425 -5.67 -8.20 5.31
CA ARG A 425 -6.62 -8.19 4.21
C ARG A 425 -6.24 -7.04 3.30
N ARG A 426 -6.47 -7.22 2.00
CA ARG A 426 -6.46 -6.11 1.07
C ARG A 426 -7.49 -5.08 1.57
N SER A 427 -7.00 -3.98 2.11
CA SER A 427 -7.81 -2.86 2.56
C SER A 427 -7.45 -1.63 1.74
N LEU A 428 -8.41 -0.72 1.57
CA LEU A 428 -8.14 0.51 0.87
C LEU A 428 -7.35 1.46 1.75
N SER A 429 -6.23 1.96 1.22
CA SER A 429 -5.45 3.02 1.85
C SER A 429 -6.03 4.41 1.58
N ARG A 430 -6.91 4.53 0.58
CA ARG A 430 -7.65 5.75 0.23
C ARG A 430 -9.04 5.36 -0.25
N ALA A 431 -10.07 6.05 0.25
CA ALA A 431 -11.45 5.93 -0.22
C ALA A 431 -12.26 7.12 0.28
N ILE A 432 -13.42 7.38 -0.33
CA ILE A 432 -14.40 8.31 0.22
C ILE A 432 -14.93 7.74 1.53
N GLY A 433 -15.15 8.59 2.54
CA GLY A 433 -15.60 8.20 3.89
C GLY A 433 -14.53 7.57 4.79
N LEU A 434 -13.43 7.05 4.24
CA LEU A 434 -12.35 6.44 5.02
C LEU A 434 -11.74 7.44 6.02
N GLN A 435 -11.26 6.95 7.17
CA GLN A 435 -10.62 7.80 8.19
C GLN A 435 -9.40 8.54 7.64
N GLY A 436 -9.20 9.79 8.08
CA GLY A 436 -8.11 10.66 7.63
C GLY A 436 -8.53 11.60 6.50
N GLN A 437 -7.55 12.26 5.89
CA GLN A 437 -7.79 13.22 4.81
C GLN A 437 -7.90 12.52 3.44
N LEU A 438 -8.94 12.84 2.67
CA LEU A 438 -9.05 12.40 1.29
C LEU A 438 -7.98 13.06 0.41
N SER A 439 -7.20 12.24 -0.30
CA SER A 439 -6.24 12.71 -1.32
C SER A 439 -6.40 11.89 -2.60
N PRO A 440 -7.31 12.30 -3.52
CA PRO A 440 -7.50 11.60 -4.78
C PRO A 440 -6.29 11.78 -5.69
N GLU A 441 -5.89 10.72 -6.38
CA GLU A 441 -4.88 10.79 -7.43
C GLU A 441 -5.51 11.33 -8.72
N VAL A 442 -4.71 12.05 -9.50
CA VAL A 442 -5.16 12.70 -10.74
C VAL A 442 -4.16 12.41 -11.84
N LEU A 443 -4.67 11.98 -12.98
CA LEU A 443 -3.94 11.92 -14.25
C LEU A 443 -4.64 12.82 -15.25
N ILE A 444 -3.91 13.69 -15.94
CA ILE A 444 -4.43 14.54 -17.01
C ILE A 444 -3.63 14.27 -18.27
N ASP A 445 -4.31 14.06 -19.39
CA ASP A 445 -3.71 13.77 -20.69
C ASP A 445 -4.64 14.25 -21.82
N ASN A 446 -4.19 14.15 -23.06
CA ASN A 446 -4.94 14.55 -24.25
C ASN A 446 -5.79 13.40 -24.77
N LEU A 447 -7.01 13.74 -25.20
CA LEU A 447 -7.91 12.86 -25.92
C LEU A 447 -7.36 12.61 -27.33
N GLN A 448 -7.56 11.39 -27.83
CA GLN A 448 -7.25 11.01 -29.20
C GLN A 448 -8.48 10.38 -29.86
N ASP A 449 -8.54 10.50 -31.19
CA ASP A 449 -9.58 9.82 -31.96
C ASP A 449 -9.49 8.31 -31.76
N GLY A 450 -10.61 7.68 -31.45
CA GLY A 450 -10.67 6.24 -31.23
C GLY A 450 -10.26 5.79 -29.83
N ASP A 451 -9.95 6.71 -28.91
CA ASP A 451 -9.80 6.33 -27.50
C ASP A 451 -11.07 5.66 -26.99
N ARG A 452 -10.88 4.53 -26.31
CA ARG A 452 -11.95 3.85 -25.57
C ARG A 452 -11.53 3.67 -24.13
N PHE A 453 -12.31 4.23 -23.21
CA PHE A 453 -12.10 4.08 -21.77
C PHE A 453 -13.04 3.03 -21.20
N LEU A 454 -12.58 2.29 -20.20
CA LEU A 454 -13.42 1.49 -19.32
C LEU A 454 -13.21 1.94 -17.88
N LEU A 455 -14.27 2.42 -17.24
CA LEU A 455 -14.35 2.53 -15.79
C LEU A 455 -15.03 1.27 -15.25
N CYS A 456 -14.48 0.66 -14.21
CA CYS A 456 -15.08 -0.54 -13.61
C CYS A 456 -14.91 -0.59 -12.09
N SER A 457 -15.87 -1.21 -11.40
CA SER A 457 -15.71 -1.55 -9.99
C SER A 457 -14.69 -2.69 -9.81
N ASN A 458 -14.08 -2.77 -8.63
CA ASN A 458 -13.00 -3.71 -8.36
C ASN A 458 -13.40 -5.19 -8.60
N PRO A 459 -14.64 -5.63 -8.31
CA PRO A 459 -15.05 -7.01 -8.57
C PRO A 459 -14.98 -7.44 -10.05
N LEU A 460 -15.17 -6.52 -11.01
CA LEU A 460 -15.05 -6.83 -12.44
C LEU A 460 -13.63 -7.29 -12.78
N ALA A 461 -12.64 -6.43 -12.50
CA ALA A 461 -11.23 -6.69 -12.79
C ALA A 461 -10.62 -7.81 -11.95
N ARG A 462 -11.27 -8.19 -10.84
CA ARG A 462 -10.87 -9.36 -10.04
C ARG A 462 -11.46 -10.68 -10.53
N THR A 463 -12.62 -10.64 -11.18
CA THR A 463 -13.35 -11.85 -11.59
C THR A 463 -12.97 -12.28 -13.00
N ILE A 464 -12.85 -11.32 -13.94
CA ILE A 464 -12.42 -11.59 -15.31
C ILE A 464 -11.01 -11.04 -15.55
N SER A 465 -10.19 -11.81 -16.27
CA SER A 465 -8.80 -11.43 -16.54
C SER A 465 -8.72 -10.21 -17.48
N GLU A 466 -7.67 -9.39 -17.34
CA GLU A 466 -7.43 -8.25 -18.23
C GLU A 466 -7.36 -8.63 -19.71
N ARG A 467 -6.91 -9.85 -20.04
CA ARG A 467 -6.94 -10.37 -21.41
C ARG A 467 -8.36 -10.44 -21.97
N VAL A 468 -9.31 -10.93 -21.18
CA VAL A 468 -10.72 -11.02 -21.57
C VAL A 468 -11.33 -9.63 -21.67
N ILE A 469 -11.02 -8.74 -20.72
CA ILE A 469 -11.47 -7.34 -20.78
C ILE A 469 -10.98 -6.68 -22.08
N ALA A 470 -9.70 -6.84 -22.43
CA ALA A 470 -9.13 -6.29 -23.66
C ALA A 470 -9.81 -6.85 -24.90
N GLU A 471 -10.04 -8.17 -24.94
CA GLU A 471 -10.72 -8.85 -26.04
C GLU A 471 -12.11 -8.23 -26.27
N LEU A 472 -12.91 -8.11 -25.22
CA LEU A 472 -14.27 -7.54 -25.29
C LEU A 472 -14.25 -6.05 -25.71
N LEU A 473 -13.35 -5.25 -25.12
CA LEU A 473 -13.24 -3.83 -25.46
C LEU A 473 -12.76 -3.59 -26.90
N LEU A 474 -11.97 -4.51 -27.48
CA LEU A 474 -11.48 -4.40 -28.85
C LEU A 474 -12.45 -4.98 -29.88
N SER A 475 -13.25 -5.99 -29.51
CA SER A 475 -14.09 -6.73 -30.46
C SER A 475 -15.54 -6.28 -30.53
N LEU A 476 -16.07 -5.66 -29.47
CA LEU A 476 -17.49 -5.32 -29.37
C LEU A 476 -17.77 -3.87 -29.76
N ASP A 477 -18.97 -3.65 -30.27
CA ASP A 477 -19.52 -2.31 -30.43
C ASP A 477 -19.83 -1.70 -29.06
N LEU A 478 -19.84 -0.36 -29.00
CA LEU A 478 -19.96 0.38 -27.74
C LEU A 478 -21.23 0.00 -26.98
N GLU A 479 -22.35 -0.11 -27.68
CA GLU A 479 -23.67 -0.34 -27.12
C GLU A 479 -23.71 -1.63 -26.28
N GLU A 480 -23.03 -2.69 -26.75
CA GLU A 480 -23.02 -4.00 -26.11
C GLU A 480 -21.88 -4.18 -25.10
N ALA A 481 -20.84 -3.34 -25.16
CA ALA A 481 -19.60 -3.56 -24.44
C ALA A 481 -19.78 -3.64 -22.91
N ALA A 482 -20.48 -2.67 -22.30
CA ALA A 482 -20.65 -2.65 -20.85
C ALA A 482 -21.53 -3.81 -20.35
N GLU A 483 -22.64 -4.09 -21.04
CA GLU A 483 -23.53 -5.20 -20.69
C GLU A 483 -22.78 -6.53 -20.81
N ARG A 484 -22.02 -6.73 -21.88
CA ARG A 484 -21.28 -7.97 -22.06
C ARG A 484 -20.16 -8.15 -21.03
N LEU A 485 -19.45 -7.09 -20.65
CA LEU A 485 -18.46 -7.13 -19.57
C LEU A 485 -19.09 -7.59 -18.24
N VAL A 486 -20.26 -7.06 -17.89
CA VAL A 486 -20.99 -7.47 -16.69
C VAL A 486 -21.49 -8.91 -16.81
N GLN A 487 -22.02 -9.32 -17.97
CA GLN A 487 -22.46 -10.70 -18.21
C GLN A 487 -21.30 -11.70 -18.08
N GLU A 488 -20.13 -11.42 -18.65
CA GLU A 488 -18.95 -12.28 -18.54
C GLU A 488 -18.48 -12.40 -17.09
N ALA A 489 -18.53 -11.30 -16.32
CA ALA A 489 -18.27 -11.36 -14.89
C ALA A 489 -19.27 -12.25 -14.13
N LEU A 490 -20.56 -12.19 -14.48
CA LEU A 490 -21.59 -13.06 -13.89
C LEU A 490 -21.40 -14.53 -14.26
N ILE A 491 -21.03 -14.82 -15.52
CA ILE A 491 -20.70 -16.18 -15.99
C ILE A 491 -19.49 -16.73 -15.23
N ALA A 492 -18.48 -15.89 -14.98
CA ALA A 492 -17.33 -16.19 -14.14
C ALA A 492 -17.66 -16.20 -12.62
N ASN A 493 -18.94 -16.16 -12.27
CA ASN A 493 -19.48 -16.23 -10.91
C ASN A 493 -19.04 -15.06 -10.00
N CYS A 494 -19.10 -13.82 -10.51
CA CYS A 494 -18.92 -12.61 -9.71
C CYS A 494 -19.97 -12.55 -8.60
N ARG A 495 -19.53 -12.76 -7.36
CA ARG A 495 -20.41 -12.80 -6.19
C ARG A 495 -20.76 -11.41 -5.67
N ASP A 496 -19.96 -10.40 -5.98
CA ASP A 496 -20.10 -9.04 -5.46
C ASP A 496 -20.71 -8.11 -6.52
N ASN A 497 -21.03 -6.88 -6.12
CA ASN A 497 -21.54 -5.86 -7.03
C ASN A 497 -20.55 -5.61 -8.17
N VAL A 498 -21.05 -5.47 -9.39
CA VAL A 498 -20.22 -5.37 -10.58
C VAL A 498 -20.78 -4.32 -11.52
N SER A 499 -19.94 -3.37 -11.90
CA SER A 499 -20.31 -2.23 -12.73
C SER A 499 -19.24 -1.90 -13.76
N ALA A 500 -19.68 -1.47 -14.94
CA ALA A 500 -18.85 -1.03 -16.04
C ALA A 500 -19.45 0.21 -16.70
N VAL A 501 -18.60 1.18 -17.04
CA VAL A 501 -18.93 2.31 -17.94
C VAL A 501 -17.86 2.32 -19.02
N VAL A 502 -18.26 2.12 -20.27
CA VAL A 502 -17.39 2.18 -21.46
C VAL A 502 -17.65 3.51 -22.16
N ILE A 503 -16.60 4.22 -22.53
CA ILE A 503 -16.68 5.55 -23.15
C ILE A 503 -15.84 5.57 -24.41
N ASP A 504 -16.45 5.92 -25.55
CA ASP A 504 -15.78 6.12 -26.83
C ASP A 504 -15.59 7.59 -27.14
N ILE A 505 -14.41 7.90 -27.66
CA ILE A 505 -14.03 9.22 -28.14
C ILE A 505 -13.89 9.16 -29.65
N LYS A 506 -14.64 10.01 -30.34
CA LYS A 506 -14.53 10.20 -31.78
C LYS A 506 -14.36 11.67 -32.10
N THR A 507 -13.52 11.97 -33.06
CA THR A 507 -13.43 13.32 -33.62
C THR A 507 -14.76 13.68 -34.28
N ASP A 508 -15.28 14.84 -33.92
CA ASP A 508 -16.48 15.42 -34.50
C ASP A 508 -16.13 15.96 -35.88
N ASN A 509 -16.15 15.06 -36.86
CA ASN A 509 -15.97 15.40 -38.26
C ASN A 509 -17.28 16.03 -38.75
N GLY A 510 -17.53 17.28 -38.33
CA GLY A 510 -18.74 18.04 -38.62
C GLY A 510 -19.25 17.78 -40.04
N ARG A 511 -20.36 17.04 -40.12
CA ARG A 511 -21.12 16.78 -41.33
C ARG A 511 -22.50 17.36 -41.21
#